data_AF-A0A291P0Z0-F1
#
_entry.id   AF-A0A291P0Z0-F1
#
_cell.length_a   1.000
_cell.length_b   1.000
_cell.length_c   1.000
_cell.angle_alpha   90.00
_cell.angle_beta   90.00
_cell.angle_gamma   90.00
#
_symmetry.space_group_name_H-M   'P 1'
#
loop_
_entity.id
_entity.type
_entity.pdbx_description
1 polymer ?
#
loop_
_entity_poly.entity_id
_entity_poly.type
_entity_poly.pdbx_seq_one_letter_code
_entity_poly.pdbx_strand_id
1 'polypeptide(L)'
;MKDQVALLRWVQKNIASFGGNPDDVTLAGGSAGSAAVDLLLLSKSAEGLFHRVIPESGGNLAAFSVQRDPVEIAKTHARKLNFTNVDDIYALEQFYKMAPIELLTADAFIDRTDSIFMFSPSVERDTGHEVFLTESPLRILKSGKYRKLPVLYGFSEMEGLFRIDFFEFWKHRMNEKFSD
;
A
#
# COMPACT_ATOMS: atom_id res chain seq x y z
N MET A 1 -0.94 5.00 5.27
CA MET A 1 0.31 4.68 5.99
C MET A 1 0.63 5.65 7.12
N LYS A 2 0.66 6.97 6.87
CA LYS A 2 0.94 7.97 7.93
C LYS A 2 -0.04 7.90 9.11
N ASP A 3 -1.31 7.58 8.85
CA ASP A 3 -2.28 7.34 9.93
C ASP A 3 -1.93 6.13 10.81
N GLN A 4 -1.39 5.06 10.21
CA GLN A 4 -0.91 3.90 10.97
C GLN A 4 0.31 4.27 11.81
N VAL A 5 1.22 5.10 11.29
CA VAL A 5 2.34 5.64 12.08
C VAL A 5 1.84 6.48 13.26
N ALA A 6 0.84 7.34 13.04
CA ALA A 6 0.21 8.12 14.10
C ALA A 6 -0.45 7.22 15.16
N LEU A 7 -1.15 6.16 14.74
CA LEU A 7 -1.69 5.14 15.63
C LEU A 7 -0.60 4.46 16.45
N LEU A 8 0.52 4.08 15.83
CA LEU A 8 1.62 3.42 16.53
C LEU A 8 2.27 4.34 17.58
N ARG A 9 2.40 5.64 17.28
CA ARG A 9 2.81 6.64 18.29
C ARG A 9 1.81 6.74 19.43
N TRP A 10 0.52 6.67 19.12
CA TRP A 10 -0.51 6.63 20.14
C TRP A 10 -0.38 5.37 21.01
N VAL A 11 -0.16 4.19 20.42
CA VAL A 11 0.08 2.95 21.17
C VAL A 11 1.28 3.10 22.09
N GLN A 12 2.42 3.57 21.59
CA GLN A 12 3.62 3.81 22.39
C GLN A 12 3.35 4.74 23.58
N LYS A 13 2.57 5.80 23.39
CA LYS A 13 2.27 6.78 24.45
C LYS A 13 1.24 6.27 25.48
N ASN A 14 0.30 5.43 25.07
CA ASN A 14 -0.92 5.20 25.85
C ASN A 14 -1.12 3.76 26.31
N ILE A 15 -0.54 2.76 25.63
CA ILE A 15 -0.92 1.35 25.87
C ILE A 15 -0.59 0.87 27.29
N ALA A 16 0.39 1.49 27.96
CA ALA A 16 0.71 1.23 29.37
C ALA A 16 -0.48 1.48 30.31
N SER A 17 -1.30 2.50 30.04
CA SER A 17 -2.51 2.80 30.82
C SER A 17 -3.60 1.73 30.67
N PHE A 18 -3.50 0.88 29.66
CA PHE A 18 -4.39 -0.26 29.42
C PHE A 18 -3.75 -1.60 29.83
N GLY A 19 -2.59 -1.57 30.52
CA GLY A 19 -1.87 -2.75 30.96
C GLY A 19 -0.99 -3.41 29.88
N GLY A 20 -0.84 -2.79 28.71
CA GLY A 20 0.10 -3.27 27.69
C GLY A 20 1.52 -2.79 27.91
N ASN A 21 2.50 -3.46 27.32
CA ASN A 21 3.90 -3.05 27.36
C ASN A 21 4.30 -2.32 26.07
N PRO A 22 4.61 -1.01 26.11
CA PRO A 22 5.04 -0.26 24.93
C PRO A 22 6.36 -0.81 24.33
N ASP A 23 7.22 -1.42 25.15
CA ASP A 23 8.49 -2.02 24.73
C ASP A 23 8.33 -3.44 24.14
N ASP A 24 7.09 -3.94 24.02
CA ASP A 24 6.82 -5.32 23.57
C ASP A 24 5.68 -5.41 22.53
N VAL A 25 5.47 -4.35 21.75
CA VAL A 25 4.43 -4.30 20.71
C VAL A 25 4.77 -5.21 19.52
N THR A 26 3.82 -6.08 19.13
CA THR A 26 3.85 -6.90 17.91
C THR A 26 2.79 -6.42 16.93
N LEU A 27 3.14 -6.22 15.66
CA LEU A 27 2.18 -5.88 14.60
C LEU A 27 1.83 -7.11 13.80
N ALA A 28 0.54 -7.36 13.62
CA ALA A 28 0.03 -8.42 12.75
C ALA A 28 -0.93 -7.80 11.73
N GLY A 29 -0.96 -8.35 10.52
CA GLY A 29 -1.86 -7.87 9.48
C GLY A 29 -1.99 -8.88 8.35
N GLY A 30 -3.19 -8.99 7.79
CA GLY A 30 -3.51 -9.85 6.65
C GLY A 30 -3.68 -9.05 5.34
N SER A 31 -3.28 -9.63 4.20
CA SER A 31 -3.49 -9.05 2.86
C SER A 31 -2.88 -7.64 2.72
N ALA A 32 -3.67 -6.60 2.44
CA ALA A 32 -3.22 -5.21 2.43
C ALA A 32 -2.66 -4.77 3.79
N GLY A 33 -3.18 -5.30 4.90
CA GLY A 33 -2.63 -5.11 6.24
C GLY A 33 -1.24 -5.73 6.40
N SER A 34 -0.99 -6.89 5.78
CA SER A 34 0.34 -7.50 5.75
C SER A 34 1.34 -6.65 4.98
N ALA A 35 0.96 -6.19 3.78
CA ALA A 35 1.77 -5.26 3.00
C ALA A 35 2.08 -3.98 3.80
N ALA A 36 1.10 -3.46 4.53
CA ALA A 36 1.28 -2.29 5.39
C ALA A 36 2.26 -2.55 6.54
N VAL A 37 2.12 -3.66 7.27
CA VAL A 37 3.03 -4.08 8.36
C VAL A 37 4.46 -4.24 7.84
N ASP A 38 4.61 -4.87 6.67
CA ASP A 38 5.91 -5.10 6.07
C ASP A 38 6.55 -3.80 5.54
N LEU A 39 5.75 -2.85 5.04
CA LEU A 39 6.24 -1.51 4.68
C LEU A 39 6.60 -0.66 5.91
N LEU A 40 5.87 -0.80 7.03
CA LEU A 40 6.19 -0.14 8.29
C LEU A 40 7.57 -0.57 8.80
N LEU A 41 7.98 -1.82 8.58
CA LEU A 41 9.33 -2.31 8.91
C LEU A 41 10.44 -1.55 8.15
N LEU A 42 10.15 -1.09 6.93
CA LEU A 42 11.09 -0.35 6.08
C LEU A 42 11.06 1.16 6.30
N SER A 43 10.01 1.68 6.92
CA SER A 43 9.79 3.11 7.09
C SER A 43 10.57 3.70 8.26
N LYS A 44 11.31 4.78 8.00
CA LYS A 44 12.01 5.52 9.05
C LYS A 44 11.06 6.22 10.03
N SER A 45 9.87 6.63 9.60
CA SER A 45 8.91 7.30 10.49
C SER A 45 8.26 6.36 11.51
N ALA A 46 8.35 5.04 11.29
CA ALA A 46 7.84 4.02 12.18
C ALA A 46 8.92 3.32 13.03
N GLU A 47 10.19 3.72 12.87
CA GLU A 47 11.32 3.08 13.55
C GLU A 47 11.18 3.18 15.07
N GLY A 48 11.22 2.03 15.76
CA GLY A 48 11.11 1.96 17.21
C GLY A 48 9.70 2.03 17.79
N LEU A 49 8.65 2.04 16.95
CA LEU A 49 7.27 2.03 17.44
C LEU A 49 6.71 0.61 17.68
N PHE A 50 7.43 -0.43 17.28
CA PHE A 50 7.08 -1.84 17.45
C PHE A 50 8.34 -2.72 17.42
N HIS A 51 8.18 -3.98 17.82
CA HIS A 51 9.29 -4.87 18.16
C HIS A 51 9.28 -6.18 17.37
N ARG A 52 8.13 -6.62 16.87
CA ARG A 52 7.96 -7.83 16.05
C ARG A 52 6.87 -7.63 15.02
N VAL A 53 6.91 -8.40 13.95
CA VAL A 53 5.90 -8.34 12.88
C VAL A 53 5.44 -9.73 12.44
N ILE A 54 4.14 -9.85 12.13
CA ILE A 54 3.48 -11.03 11.58
C ILE A 54 2.71 -10.61 10.31
N PRO A 55 3.40 -10.47 9.16
CA PRO A 55 2.78 -10.26 7.86
C PRO A 55 2.17 -11.56 7.30
N GLU A 56 0.85 -11.57 7.08
CA GLU A 56 0.11 -12.71 6.53
C GLU A 56 -0.49 -12.42 5.14
N SER A 57 -0.14 -13.21 4.14
CA SER A 57 -0.71 -13.11 2.78
C SER A 57 -0.44 -11.78 2.08
N GLY A 58 0.75 -11.22 2.29
CA GLY A 58 1.20 -9.98 1.66
C GLY A 58 2.65 -9.66 2.00
N GLY A 59 3.26 -8.74 1.26
CA GLY A 59 4.63 -8.32 1.55
C GLY A 59 5.02 -7.06 0.80
N ASN A 60 6.09 -6.39 1.24
CA ASN A 60 6.51 -5.08 0.76
C ASN A 60 6.95 -5.05 -0.73
N LEU A 61 7.20 -6.22 -1.34
CA LEU A 61 7.50 -6.38 -2.78
C LEU A 61 6.32 -6.90 -3.61
N ALA A 62 5.16 -7.17 -3.01
CA ALA A 62 4.00 -7.62 -3.78
C ALA A 62 3.54 -6.52 -4.75
N ALA A 63 2.98 -6.92 -5.90
CA ALA A 63 2.58 -6.00 -6.97
C ALA A 63 1.60 -4.92 -6.48
N PHE A 64 0.80 -5.24 -5.47
CA PHE A 64 -0.20 -4.35 -4.91
C PHE A 64 0.29 -3.48 -3.74
N SER A 65 1.55 -3.62 -3.32
CA SER A 65 2.04 -2.99 -2.08
C SER A 65 2.55 -1.57 -2.28
N VAL A 66 3.23 -1.29 -3.40
CA VAL A 66 3.77 0.03 -3.71
C VAL A 66 3.52 0.36 -5.19
N GLN A 67 2.93 1.52 -5.45
CA GLN A 67 2.70 2.00 -6.81
C GLN A 67 4.02 2.25 -7.54
N ARG A 68 4.09 1.80 -8.80
CA ARG A 68 5.23 2.06 -9.68
C ARG A 68 5.21 3.48 -10.26
N ASP A 69 4.04 3.93 -10.70
CA ASP A 69 3.82 5.26 -11.27
C ASP A 69 2.57 5.91 -10.65
N PRO A 70 2.69 6.52 -9.46
CA PRO A 70 1.55 7.11 -8.76
C PRO A 70 0.87 8.24 -9.55
N VAL A 71 1.63 8.99 -10.35
CA VAL A 71 1.10 10.12 -11.13
C VAL A 71 0.28 9.61 -12.30
N GLU A 72 0.79 8.67 -13.09
CA GLU A 72 0.01 8.12 -14.21
C GLU A 72 -1.21 7.33 -13.75
N ILE A 73 -1.14 6.69 -12.58
CA ILE A 73 -2.33 6.09 -11.96
C ILE A 73 -3.36 7.17 -11.63
N ALA A 74 -2.96 8.27 -10.98
CA ALA A 74 -3.85 9.38 -10.66
C ALA A 74 -4.48 10.02 -11.92
N LYS A 75 -3.71 10.16 -13.00
CA LYS A 75 -4.23 10.64 -14.30
C LYS A 75 -5.24 9.66 -14.90
N THR A 76 -4.91 8.38 -14.95
CA THR A 76 -5.77 7.34 -15.54
C THR A 76 -7.11 7.26 -14.83
N HIS A 77 -7.09 7.31 -13.49
CA HIS A 77 -8.31 7.36 -12.69
C HIS A 77 -9.14 8.61 -12.98
N ALA A 78 -8.52 9.79 -12.98
CA ALA A 78 -9.23 11.04 -13.26
C ALA A 78 -9.85 11.04 -14.67
N ARG A 79 -9.18 10.48 -15.68
CA ARG A 79 -9.76 10.28 -17.02
C ARG A 79 -11.01 9.39 -16.99
N LYS A 80 -11.00 8.29 -16.22
CA LYS A 80 -12.17 7.41 -16.04
C LYS A 80 -13.35 8.16 -15.41
N LEU A 81 -13.08 9.18 -14.59
CA LEU A 81 -14.07 10.06 -13.98
C LEU A 81 -14.41 11.29 -14.85
N ASN A 82 -14.09 11.25 -16.15
CA ASN A 82 -14.33 12.31 -17.13
C ASN A 82 -13.59 13.63 -16.85
N PHE A 83 -12.55 13.62 -16.03
CA PHE A 83 -11.66 14.77 -15.88
C PHE A 83 -10.61 14.77 -17.00
N THR A 84 -10.54 15.86 -17.75
CA THR A 84 -9.73 15.94 -18.99
C THR A 84 -8.40 16.67 -18.81
N ASN A 85 -8.29 17.61 -17.87
CA ASN A 85 -7.08 18.41 -17.66
C ASN A 85 -6.04 17.71 -16.77
N VAL A 86 -5.76 16.44 -17.08
CA VAL A 86 -4.92 15.55 -16.23
C VAL A 86 -3.42 15.83 -16.32
N ASP A 87 -2.95 16.54 -17.34
CA ASP A 87 -1.54 16.88 -17.51
C ASP A 87 -1.14 18.17 -16.78
N ASP A 88 -2.12 18.97 -16.34
CA ASP A 88 -1.91 20.05 -15.38
C ASP A 88 -1.96 19.47 -13.96
N ILE A 89 -0.80 19.39 -13.31
CA ILE A 89 -0.66 18.81 -11.97
C ILE A 89 -1.47 19.57 -10.90
N TYR A 90 -1.63 20.89 -11.05
CA TYR A 90 -2.39 21.69 -10.11
C TYR A 90 -3.89 21.48 -10.32
N ALA A 91 -4.35 21.42 -11.57
CA ALA A 91 -5.75 21.09 -11.85
C ALA A 91 -6.10 19.68 -11.37
N LEU A 92 -5.20 18.71 -11.56
CA LEU A 92 -5.35 17.34 -11.07
C LEU A 92 -5.41 17.29 -9.53
N GLU A 93 -4.53 18.02 -8.84
CA GLU A 93 -4.57 18.13 -7.37
C GLU A 93 -5.92 18.71 -6.89
N GLN A 94 -6.39 19.79 -7.51
CA GLN A 94 -7.66 20.42 -7.15
C GLN A 94 -8.85 19.49 -7.40
N PHE A 95 -8.84 18.71 -8.49
CA PHE A 95 -9.84 17.69 -8.74
C PHE A 95 -9.93 16.69 -7.58
N TYR A 96 -8.80 16.12 -7.13
CA TYR A 96 -8.80 15.16 -6.03
C TYR A 96 -9.20 15.76 -4.67
N LYS A 97 -8.95 17.05 -4.44
CA LYS A 97 -9.32 17.73 -3.19
C LYS A 97 -10.80 18.10 -3.12
N MET A 98 -11.44 18.30 -4.26
CA MET A 98 -12.81 18.81 -4.36
C MET A 98 -13.82 17.74 -4.75
N ALA A 99 -13.39 16.66 -5.40
CA ALA A 99 -14.28 15.58 -5.82
C ALA A 99 -14.91 14.89 -4.59
N PRO A 100 -16.22 14.56 -4.65
CA PRO A 100 -16.86 13.75 -3.63
C PRO A 100 -16.20 12.38 -3.50
N ILE A 101 -16.16 11.84 -2.29
CA ILE A 101 -15.57 10.52 -2.04
C ILE A 101 -16.31 9.43 -2.84
N GLU A 102 -17.63 9.57 -3.00
CA GLU A 102 -18.47 8.66 -3.78
C GLU A 102 -18.05 8.62 -5.25
N LEU A 103 -17.64 9.77 -5.80
CA LEU A 103 -17.10 9.84 -7.16
C LEU A 103 -15.72 9.17 -7.24
N LEU A 104 -14.85 9.45 -6.28
CA LEU A 104 -13.49 8.91 -6.23
C LEU A 104 -13.43 7.40 -5.97
N THR A 105 -14.53 6.81 -5.50
CA THR A 105 -14.65 5.38 -5.17
C THR A 105 -15.64 4.63 -6.06
N ALA A 106 -16.13 5.27 -7.12
CA ALA A 106 -17.14 4.70 -8.01
C ALA A 106 -16.62 3.55 -8.89
N ASP A 107 -15.31 3.50 -9.18
CA ASP A 107 -14.68 2.41 -9.92
C ASP A 107 -14.03 1.41 -8.95
N ALA A 108 -14.35 0.12 -9.10
CA ALA A 108 -13.85 -0.96 -8.25
C ALA A 108 -12.45 -1.47 -8.65
N PHE A 109 -11.91 -1.01 -9.79
CA PHE A 109 -10.56 -1.33 -10.28
C PHE A 109 -10.26 -2.83 -10.47
N ILE A 110 -11.32 -3.63 -10.66
CA ILE A 110 -11.25 -5.08 -10.83
C ILE A 110 -10.81 -5.52 -12.23
N ASP A 111 -10.70 -4.58 -13.18
CA ASP A 111 -10.40 -4.81 -14.60
C ASP A 111 -8.90 -4.80 -14.93
N ARG A 112 -8.03 -4.52 -13.94
CA ARG A 112 -6.58 -4.37 -14.15
C ARG A 112 -5.84 -5.71 -14.28
N THR A 113 -5.02 -5.83 -15.32
CA THR A 113 -4.19 -7.00 -15.63
C THR A 113 -2.92 -7.09 -14.78
N ASP A 114 -2.44 -5.97 -14.24
CA ASP A 114 -1.15 -5.87 -13.56
C ASP A 114 -1.19 -6.22 -12.06
N SER A 115 -2.36 -6.59 -11.55
CA SER A 115 -2.59 -6.90 -10.13
C SER A 115 -2.24 -5.76 -9.16
N ILE A 116 -2.15 -4.52 -9.64
CA ILE A 116 -1.92 -3.33 -8.83
C ILE A 116 -3.28 -2.82 -8.33
N PHE A 117 -3.41 -2.62 -7.01
CA PHE A 117 -4.54 -1.86 -6.48
C PHE A 117 -4.37 -0.38 -6.81
N MET A 118 -5.45 0.28 -7.23
CA MET A 118 -5.36 1.62 -7.79
C MET A 118 -4.63 2.58 -6.86
N PHE A 119 -5.12 2.82 -5.64
CA PHE A 119 -4.42 3.67 -4.69
C PHE A 119 -3.73 2.80 -3.65
N SER A 120 -2.41 2.71 -3.77
CA SER A 120 -1.52 1.98 -2.87
C SER A 120 -0.41 2.92 -2.38
N PRO A 121 0.35 2.58 -1.33
CA PRO A 121 1.51 3.37 -0.92
C PRO A 121 2.44 3.72 -2.09
N SER A 122 3.10 4.88 -2.04
CA SER A 122 4.04 5.34 -3.06
C SER A 122 5.35 5.78 -2.44
N VAL A 123 6.42 5.80 -3.24
CA VAL A 123 7.66 6.48 -2.85
C VAL A 123 7.39 7.99 -2.90
N GLU A 124 7.70 8.70 -1.81
CA GLU A 124 7.40 10.11 -1.65
C GLU A 124 8.63 10.97 -1.94
N ARG A 125 8.38 12.18 -2.45
CA ARG A 125 9.38 13.24 -2.48
C ARG A 125 9.42 13.90 -1.10
N ASP A 126 10.60 14.32 -0.68
CA ASP A 126 10.72 15.18 0.49
C ASP A 126 10.20 16.58 0.15
N THR A 127 9.12 16.96 0.81
CA THR A 127 8.47 18.27 0.67
C THR A 127 8.53 19.09 1.97
N GLY A 128 9.37 18.69 2.93
CA GLY A 128 9.45 19.30 4.26
C GLY A 128 8.38 18.81 5.25
N HIS A 129 7.59 17.83 4.85
CA HIS A 129 6.64 17.12 5.71
C HIS A 129 7.16 15.72 6.06
N GLU A 130 6.56 15.07 7.07
CA GLU A 130 6.88 13.69 7.38
C GLU A 130 6.71 12.78 6.16
N VAL A 131 7.78 12.04 5.84
CA VAL A 131 7.81 11.07 4.75
C VAL A 131 7.71 9.65 5.32
N PHE A 132 6.84 8.84 4.72
CA PHE A 132 6.71 7.42 5.05
C PHE A 132 7.79 6.59 4.33
N LEU A 133 7.95 6.75 3.02
CA LEU A 133 8.96 6.02 2.23
C LEU A 133 9.71 6.97 1.28
N THR A 134 11.02 7.09 1.45
CA THR A 134 11.90 7.89 0.58
C THR A 134 12.52 7.09 -0.56
N GLU A 135 12.55 5.76 -0.46
CA GLU A 135 13.10 4.87 -1.47
C GLU A 135 12.17 3.67 -1.69
N SER A 136 12.31 2.99 -2.84
CA SER A 136 11.54 1.77 -3.09
C SER A 136 11.92 0.65 -2.12
N PRO A 137 10.98 -0.23 -1.74
CA PRO A 137 11.26 -1.34 -0.82
C PRO A 137 12.46 -2.18 -1.24
N LEU A 138 12.59 -2.48 -2.54
CA LEU A 138 13.72 -3.23 -3.10
C LEU A 138 15.07 -2.55 -2.83
N ARG A 139 15.15 -1.22 -2.94
CA ARG A 139 16.39 -0.46 -2.67
C ARG A 139 16.72 -0.45 -1.20
N ILE A 140 15.73 -0.24 -0.33
CA ILE A 140 15.90 -0.27 1.13
C ILE A 140 16.42 -1.65 1.57
N LEU A 141 15.78 -2.73 1.10
CA LEU A 141 16.17 -4.10 1.39
C LEU A 141 17.60 -4.40 0.93
N LYS A 142 17.95 -4.05 -0.32
CA LYS A 142 19.32 -4.24 -0.86
C LYS A 142 20.37 -3.44 -0.10
N SER A 143 20.04 -2.24 0.35
CA SER A 143 20.96 -1.41 1.12
C SER A 143 21.18 -1.89 2.56
N GLY A 144 20.25 -2.69 3.10
CA GLY A 144 20.24 -3.11 4.50
C GLY A 144 19.96 -1.99 5.50
N LYS A 145 19.59 -0.78 5.06
CA LYS A 145 19.41 0.42 5.90
C LYS A 145 18.03 0.51 6.57
N TYR A 146 17.58 -0.58 7.17
CA TYR A 146 16.34 -0.66 7.95
C TYR A 146 16.59 -1.40 9.25
N ARG A 147 15.69 -1.22 10.24
CA ARG A 147 15.80 -1.92 11.51
C ARG A 147 15.35 -3.37 11.34
N LYS A 148 16.24 -4.32 11.63
CA LYS A 148 15.91 -5.75 11.59
C LYS A 148 15.17 -6.14 12.86
N LEU A 149 13.98 -6.69 12.71
CA LEU A 149 13.13 -7.18 13.80
C LEU A 149 12.82 -8.67 13.57
N PRO A 150 12.41 -9.44 14.60
CA PRO A 150 11.83 -10.75 14.41
C PRO A 150 10.58 -10.68 13.53
N VAL A 151 10.51 -11.57 12.53
CA VAL A 151 9.43 -11.64 11.55
C VAL A 151 8.91 -13.06 11.45
N LEU A 152 7.59 -13.23 11.43
CA LEU A 152 6.91 -14.47 11.09
C LEU A 152 6.00 -14.23 9.88
N TYR A 153 6.42 -14.68 8.69
CA TYR A 153 5.56 -14.64 7.51
C TYR A 153 4.60 -15.83 7.47
N GLY A 154 3.38 -15.59 7.00
CA GLY A 154 2.38 -16.63 6.71
C GLY A 154 1.76 -16.44 5.33
N PHE A 155 1.48 -17.54 4.62
CA PHE A 155 0.74 -17.56 3.37
C PHE A 155 -0.12 -18.82 3.32
N SER A 156 -1.28 -18.73 2.67
CA SER A 156 -2.14 -19.87 2.40
C SER A 156 -1.62 -20.67 1.19
N GLU A 157 -1.89 -21.97 1.15
CA GLU A 157 -1.47 -22.83 0.03
C GLU A 157 -2.08 -22.38 -1.32
N MET A 158 -3.30 -21.84 -1.29
CA MET A 158 -4.08 -21.49 -2.48
C MET A 158 -4.54 -20.02 -2.49
N GLU A 159 -3.66 -19.06 -2.15
CA GLU A 159 -3.94 -17.60 -2.18
C GLU A 159 -4.65 -17.14 -3.48
N GLY A 160 -4.24 -17.71 -4.62
CA GLY A 160 -4.77 -17.35 -5.93
C GLY A 160 -6.26 -17.64 -6.11
N LEU A 161 -6.87 -18.50 -5.30
CA LEU A 161 -8.32 -18.75 -5.32
C LEU A 161 -9.13 -17.48 -5.03
N PHE A 162 -8.53 -16.46 -4.42
CA PHE A 162 -9.14 -15.12 -4.30
C PHE A 162 -9.61 -14.55 -5.65
N ARG A 163 -9.03 -14.97 -6.78
CA ARG A 163 -9.40 -14.51 -8.13
C ARG A 163 -10.29 -15.48 -8.91
N ILE A 164 -10.81 -16.53 -8.27
CA ILE A 164 -11.56 -17.59 -8.96
C ILE A 164 -12.79 -17.04 -9.70
N ASP A 165 -13.48 -16.05 -9.14
CA ASP A 165 -14.67 -15.43 -9.73
C ASP A 165 -14.37 -14.69 -11.04
N PHE A 166 -13.10 -14.32 -11.27
CA PHE A 166 -12.65 -13.66 -12.50
C PHE A 166 -11.98 -14.62 -13.49
N PHE A 167 -11.87 -15.92 -13.17
CA PHE A 167 -11.08 -16.85 -13.95
C PHE A 167 -11.54 -16.94 -15.40
N GLU A 168 -12.85 -17.06 -15.64
CA GLU A 168 -13.40 -17.15 -17.00
C GLU A 168 -13.17 -15.87 -17.81
N PHE A 169 -13.32 -14.70 -17.19
CA PHE A 169 -13.05 -13.41 -17.80
C PHE A 169 -11.58 -13.29 -18.23
N TRP A 170 -10.65 -13.61 -17.32
CA TRP A 170 -9.21 -13.57 -17.62
C TRP A 170 -8.83 -14.59 -18.69
N LYS A 171 -9.33 -15.83 -18.59
CA LYS A 171 -9.08 -16.90 -19.56
C LYS A 171 -9.50 -16.48 -20.97
N HIS A 172 -10.68 -15.87 -21.11
CA HIS A 172 -11.16 -15.38 -22.41
C HIS A 172 -10.21 -14.33 -22.99
N ARG A 173 -9.91 -13.27 -22.22
CA ARG A 173 -9.02 -12.20 -22.66
C ARG A 173 -7.63 -12.69 -23.06
N MET A 174 -7.06 -13.60 -22.25
CA MET A 174 -5.74 -14.19 -22.54
C MET A 174 -5.74 -15.02 -23.83
N ASN A 175 -6.83 -15.71 -24.14
CA ASN A 175 -6.95 -16.51 -25.37
C ASN A 175 -7.21 -15.64 -26.61
N GLU A 176 -7.94 -14.54 -26.48
CA GLU A 176 -8.18 -13.60 -27.59
C GLU A 176 -6.90 -12.84 -27.97
N LYS A 177 -6.20 -12.28 -26.97
CA LYS A 177 -4.98 -11.53 -27.18
C LYS A 177 -4.12 -11.48 -25.92
N PHE A 178 -3.24 -12.48 -25.78
CA PHE A 178 -2.35 -12.62 -24.63
C PHE A 178 -1.47 -11.40 -24.32
N SER A 179 -1.17 -10.57 -25.32
CA SER A 179 -0.32 -9.38 -25.16
C SER A 179 -1.00 -8.18 -24.50
N ASP A 180 -2.32 -8.22 -24.32
CA ASP A 180 -3.12 -7.16 -23.69
C ASP A 180 -3.26 -7.34 -22.18
#